data_AF-A0A1V3X0N2-F1
#
_entry.id   AF-A0A1V3X0N2-F1
#
_cell.length_a   1.000
_cell.length_b   1.000
_cell.length_c   1.000
_cell.angle_alpha   90.00
_cell.angle_beta   90.00
_cell.angle_gamma   90.00
#
_symmetry.space_group_name_H-M   'P 1'
#
loop_
_entity.id
_entity.type
_entity.pdbx_description
1 polymer ?
#
loop_
_entity_poly.entity_id
_entity_poly.type
_entity_poly.pdbx_seq_one_letter_code
_entity_poly.pdbx_strand_id
1 'polypeptide(L)'
;MNIDGRELMDGGVVNNTPLSHAVALGADLIWVLPTGYPCALPKAPRGALAMAIHALTLAINQRLALDVARYEKSVDLRVVPPLCPLGVSPIDFSHTTRLIERSHDSTREWLASSRPTVGQADLLAPHRH
;
A
#
# COMPACT_ATOMS: atom_id res chain seq x y z
N MET A 1 -9.53 10.54 18.39
CA MET A 1 -10.70 9.81 18.98
C MET A 1 -10.23 9.22 20.30
N ASN A 2 -10.98 9.41 21.38
CA ASN A 2 -10.54 9.00 22.72
C ASN A 2 -11.19 7.67 23.11
N ILE A 3 -10.38 6.66 23.41
CA ILE A 3 -10.83 5.39 24.00
C ILE A 3 -9.96 5.12 25.22
N ASP A 4 -10.58 4.87 26.38
CA ASP A 4 -9.91 4.64 27.67
C ASP A 4 -8.87 5.71 28.05
N GLY A 5 -9.16 6.98 27.79
CA GLY A 5 -8.27 8.10 28.13
C GLY A 5 -7.05 8.23 27.21
N ARG A 6 -6.98 7.47 26.12
CA ARG A 6 -5.92 7.56 25.12
C ARG A 6 -6.42 8.23 23.86
N GLU A 7 -5.70 9.26 23.42
CA GLU A 7 -5.91 9.88 22.11
C GLU A 7 -5.39 8.93 21.02
N LEU A 8 -6.31 8.42 20.20
CA LEU A 8 -6.01 7.54 19.08
C LEU A 8 -5.96 8.35 17.78
N MET A 9 -4.86 8.16 17.05
CA MET A 9 -4.66 8.53 15.66
C MET A 9 -4.81 7.29 14.78
N ASP A 10 -5.10 7.48 13.49
CA ASP A 10 -5.19 6.39 12.52
C ASP A 10 -3.90 5.53 12.56
N GLY A 11 -4.08 4.20 12.64
CA GLY A 11 -2.99 3.22 12.66
C GLY A 11 -2.08 3.29 11.43
N GLY A 12 -2.51 3.94 10.35
CA GLY A 12 -1.67 4.26 9.21
C GLY A 12 -0.42 5.10 9.51
N VAL A 13 -0.41 5.85 10.63
CA VAL A 13 0.67 6.79 11.00
C VAL A 13 1.69 6.18 11.97
N VAL A 14 1.29 5.22 12.80
CA VAL A 14 2.11 4.81 13.97
C VAL A 14 2.65 3.39 13.84
N ASN A 15 1.99 2.53 13.05
CA ASN A 15 2.47 1.19 12.78
C ASN A 15 1.72 0.62 11.57
N ASN A 16 2.22 0.86 10.35
CA ASN A 16 1.68 0.22 9.14
C ASN A 16 2.12 -1.25 9.04
N THR A 17 1.94 -1.98 10.15
CA THR A 17 2.56 -3.25 10.49
C THR A 17 1.52 -4.36 10.60
N PRO A 18 0.72 -4.62 9.54
CA PRO A 18 -0.12 -5.80 9.53
C PRO A 18 0.73 -7.06 9.34
N LEU A 19 1.91 -6.96 8.71
CA LEU A 19 2.72 -8.15 8.39
C LEU A 19 3.37 -8.79 9.61
N SER A 20 4.17 -8.04 10.39
CA SER A 20 4.84 -8.66 11.54
C SER A 20 3.84 -9.11 12.61
N HIS A 21 2.68 -8.44 12.72
CA HIS A 21 1.64 -8.83 13.65
C HIS A 21 0.91 -10.10 13.18
N ALA A 22 0.54 -10.18 11.90
CA ALA A 22 -0.06 -11.40 11.34
C ALA A 22 0.88 -12.61 11.44
N VAL A 23 2.19 -12.40 11.20
CA VAL A 23 3.21 -13.44 11.40
C VAL A 23 3.30 -13.83 12.88
N ALA A 24 3.31 -12.87 13.81
CA ALA A 24 3.36 -13.16 15.25
C ALA A 24 2.10 -13.90 15.76
N LEU A 25 0.95 -13.71 15.09
CA LEU A 25 -0.29 -14.44 15.35
C LEU A 25 -0.32 -15.83 14.71
N GLY A 26 0.74 -16.25 14.00
CA GLY A 26 0.86 -17.57 13.40
C GLY A 26 0.20 -17.71 12.02
N ALA A 27 0.05 -16.62 11.26
CA ALA A 27 -0.46 -16.70 9.90
C ALA A 27 0.57 -17.34 8.96
N ASP A 28 0.20 -18.45 8.33
CA ASP A 28 1.03 -19.12 7.30
C ASP A 28 0.88 -18.51 5.91
N LEU A 29 -0.27 -17.86 5.65
CA LEU A 29 -0.62 -17.20 4.39
C LEU A 29 -1.11 -15.77 4.66
N ILE A 30 -0.48 -14.80 4.01
CA ILE A 30 -0.81 -13.38 4.14
C ILE A 30 -1.00 -12.76 2.75
N TRP A 31 -2.15 -12.13 2.54
CA TRP A 31 -2.42 -11.32 1.35
C TRP A 31 -2.19 -9.85 1.67
N VAL A 32 -1.42 -9.17 0.83
CA VAL A 32 -1.11 -7.74 0.97
C VAL A 32 -1.77 -7.00 -0.17
N LEU A 33 -2.67 -6.07 0.17
CA LEU A 33 -3.42 -5.26 -0.78
C LEU A 33 -2.98 -3.78 -0.63
N PRO A 34 -1.84 -3.38 -1.23
CA PRO A 34 -1.38 -2.01 -1.15
C PRO A 34 -2.30 -1.10 -1.97
N THR A 35 -2.67 0.04 -1.41
CA THR A 35 -3.48 1.07 -2.10
C THR A 35 -2.67 1.88 -3.13
N GLY A 36 -1.36 1.66 -3.20
CA GLY A 36 -0.43 2.40 -4.05
C GLY A 36 -0.19 3.83 -3.58
N TYR A 37 0.57 4.59 -4.35
CA TYR A 37 0.76 6.02 -4.16
C TYR A 37 0.63 6.74 -5.51
N PRO A 38 0.28 8.04 -5.52
CA PRO A 38 0.20 8.80 -6.76
C PRO A 38 1.59 8.93 -7.41
N CYS A 39 1.92 8.03 -8.33
CA CYS A 39 3.21 7.96 -9.03
C CYS A 39 3.25 8.78 -10.33
N ALA A 40 2.10 9.22 -10.83
CA ALA A 40 1.96 9.93 -12.10
C ALA A 40 1.17 11.25 -11.94
N LEU A 41 1.34 11.95 -10.81
CA LEU A 41 0.72 13.26 -10.63
C LEU A 41 1.31 14.27 -11.62
N PRO A 42 0.50 14.96 -12.43
CA PRO A 42 0.98 15.91 -13.43
C PRO A 42 1.64 17.15 -12.82
N LYS A 43 1.38 17.45 -11.54
CA LYS A 43 2.01 18.53 -10.76
C LYS A 43 2.19 18.06 -9.32
N ALA A 44 3.27 18.49 -8.67
CA ALA A 44 3.48 18.24 -7.25
C ALA A 44 2.27 18.72 -6.41
N PRO A 45 1.88 17.98 -5.35
CA PRO A 45 0.77 18.38 -4.50
C PRO A 45 0.99 19.79 -3.95
N ARG A 46 0.00 20.68 -4.13
CA ARG A 46 0.08 22.06 -3.63
C ARG A 46 -0.55 22.15 -2.24
N GLY A 47 0.17 22.76 -1.31
CA GLY A 47 -0.27 22.95 0.08
C GLY A 47 0.38 21.97 1.05
N ALA A 48 0.62 22.43 2.28
CA ALA A 48 1.33 21.66 3.31
C ALA A 48 0.66 20.31 3.62
N LEU A 49 -0.68 20.29 3.68
CA LEU A 49 -1.45 19.06 3.93
C LEU A 49 -1.28 18.02 2.82
N ALA A 50 -1.34 18.45 1.55
CA ALA A 50 -1.21 17.54 0.42
C ALA A 50 0.21 16.97 0.31
N MET A 51 1.24 17.77 0.64
CA MET A 51 2.62 17.28 0.74
C MET A 51 2.80 16.32 1.93
N ALA A 52 2.21 16.61 3.09
CA ALA A 52 2.29 15.74 4.26
C ALA A 52 1.64 14.37 3.99
N ILE A 53 0.45 14.35 3.37
CA ILE A 53 -0.22 13.11 2.97
C ILE A 53 0.64 12.33 1.97
N HIS A 54 1.19 13.01 0.96
CA HIS A 54 2.05 12.35 -0.03
C HIS A 54 3.31 11.73 0.61
N ALA A 55 3.99 12.47 1.49
CA ALA A 55 5.15 11.97 2.22
C ALA A 55 4.80 10.79 3.14
N LEU A 56 3.66 10.86 3.82
CA LEU A 56 3.14 9.77 4.64
C LEU A 56 2.88 8.52 3.78
N THR A 57 2.20 8.66 2.64
CA THR A 57 1.95 7.52 1.73
C THR A 57 3.26 6.91 1.24
N LEU A 58 4.29 7.72 0.93
CA LEU A 58 5.59 7.21 0.52
C LEU A 58 6.29 6.45 1.65
N ALA A 59 6.30 7.00 2.88
CA ALA A 59 6.89 6.37 4.05
C ALA A 59 6.21 5.02 4.38
N ILE A 60 4.88 4.96 4.26
CA ILE A 60 4.10 3.74 4.42
C ILE A 60 4.51 2.68 3.40
N ASN A 61 4.62 3.05 2.11
CA ASN A 61 5.01 2.11 1.06
C ASN A 61 6.45 1.61 1.23
N GLN A 62 7.38 2.49 1.61
CA GLN A 62 8.76 2.09 1.88
C GLN A 62 8.82 1.11 3.06
N ARG A 63 8.05 1.37 4.11
CA ARG A 63 7.99 0.46 5.26
C ARG A 63 7.40 -0.89 4.87
N LEU A 64 6.32 -0.89 4.09
CA LEU A 64 5.71 -2.13 3.60
C LEU A 64 6.70 -2.95 2.75
N ALA A 65 7.48 -2.31 1.87
CA ALA A 65 8.49 -2.98 1.07
C ALA A 65 9.56 -3.70 1.93
N LEU A 66 10.02 -3.04 3.00
CA LEU A 66 10.96 -3.65 3.96
C LEU A 66 10.35 -4.84 4.70
N ASP A 67 9.08 -4.74 5.10
CA ASP A 67 8.39 -5.84 5.77
C ASP A 67 8.14 -7.02 4.80
N VAL A 68 7.76 -6.75 3.55
CA VAL A 68 7.62 -7.78 2.50
C VAL A 68 8.93 -8.53 2.29
N ALA A 69 10.03 -7.82 2.07
CA ALA A 69 11.35 -8.44 1.87
C ALA A 69 11.81 -9.28 3.07
N ARG A 70 11.41 -8.87 4.28
CA ARG A 70 11.75 -9.59 5.52
C ARG A 70 10.96 -10.89 5.67
N TYR A 71 9.68 -10.91 5.31
CA TYR A 71 8.78 -12.03 5.62
C TYR A 71 8.46 -12.93 4.41
N GLU A 72 8.74 -12.54 3.17
CA GLU A 72 8.45 -13.34 1.97
C GLU A 72 9.12 -14.73 1.95
N LYS A 73 10.18 -14.94 2.75
CA LYS A 73 10.86 -16.23 2.90
C LYS A 73 10.34 -17.07 4.08
N SER A 74 9.56 -16.46 4.95
CA SER A 74 9.11 -17.06 6.22
C SER A 74 7.64 -17.48 6.19
N VAL A 75 6.83 -16.85 5.33
CA VAL A 75 5.39 -17.12 5.18
C VAL A 75 5.01 -17.05 3.69
N ASP A 76 3.91 -17.70 3.30
CA ASP A 76 3.33 -17.53 1.96
C ASP A 76 2.75 -16.12 1.87
N LEU A 77 3.54 -15.21 1.30
CA LEU A 77 3.18 -13.83 1.12
C LEU A 77 2.67 -13.61 -0.30
N ARG A 78 1.53 -12.93 -0.44
CA ARG A 78 0.92 -12.65 -1.75
C ARG A 78 0.63 -11.16 -1.87
N VAL A 79 1.54 -10.45 -2.51
CA VAL A 79 1.45 -9.00 -2.70
C VAL A 79 0.73 -8.69 -4.02
N VAL A 80 -0.44 -8.06 -3.92
CA VAL A 80 -1.14 -7.53 -5.08
C VAL A 80 -0.38 -6.32 -5.60
N PRO A 81 -0.06 -6.22 -6.90
CA PRO A 81 0.57 -5.03 -7.46
C PRO A 81 -0.30 -3.78 -7.21
N PRO A 82 0.27 -2.68 -6.71
CA PRO A 82 -0.48 -1.44 -6.52
C PRO A 82 -0.97 -0.89 -7.87
N LEU A 83 -2.11 -0.19 -7.85
CA LEU A 83 -2.66 0.42 -9.07
C LEU A 83 -1.68 1.44 -9.66
N CYS A 84 -1.27 1.23 -10.91
CA CYS A 84 -0.29 2.04 -11.60
C CYS A 84 -0.65 2.19 -13.10
N PRO A 85 -0.47 3.37 -13.74
CA PRO A 85 -0.17 4.66 -13.12
C PRO A 85 -1.37 5.24 -12.35
N LEU A 86 -1.06 5.96 -11.27
CA LEU A 86 -2.03 6.67 -10.44
C LEU A 86 -1.73 8.18 -10.45
N GLY A 87 -2.56 8.93 -11.17
CA GLY A 87 -2.47 10.39 -11.31
C GLY A 87 -3.53 11.16 -10.52
N VAL A 88 -4.20 10.51 -9.57
CA VAL A 88 -5.26 11.11 -8.75
C VAL A 88 -4.72 11.49 -7.39
N SER A 89 -5.10 12.68 -6.90
CA SER A 89 -4.73 13.13 -5.56
C SER A 89 -5.40 12.25 -4.49
N PRO A 90 -4.72 11.88 -3.38
CA PRO A 90 -5.32 11.05 -2.32
C PRO A 90 -6.55 11.67 -1.64
N ILE A 91 -6.72 13.00 -1.76
CA ILE A 91 -7.86 13.75 -1.21
C ILE A 91 -8.93 14.06 -2.25
N ASP A 92 -8.76 13.62 -3.50
CA ASP A 92 -9.73 13.81 -4.57
C ASP A 92 -10.61 12.56 -4.74
N PHE A 93 -11.79 12.61 -4.13
CA PHE A 93 -12.75 11.52 -4.13
C PHE A 93 -13.62 11.46 -5.40
N SER A 94 -13.47 12.40 -6.34
CA SER A 94 -14.29 12.46 -7.57
C SER A 94 -14.03 11.30 -8.53
N HIS A 95 -12.98 10.51 -8.30
CA HIS A 95 -12.55 9.41 -9.14
C HIS A 95 -12.71 8.02 -8.50
N THR A 96 -13.39 7.94 -7.36
CA THR A 96 -13.52 6.71 -6.55
C THR A 96 -14.00 5.50 -7.36
N THR A 97 -15.13 5.60 -8.07
CA THR A 97 -15.68 4.48 -8.87
C THR A 97 -14.68 3.94 -9.87
N ARG A 98 -14.05 4.84 -10.64
CA ARG A 98 -13.04 4.48 -11.65
C ARG A 98 -11.81 3.79 -11.02
N LEU A 99 -11.38 4.25 -9.85
CA LEU A 99 -10.24 3.66 -9.14
C LEU A 99 -10.56 2.26 -8.60
N ILE A 100 -11.79 2.04 -8.11
CA ILE A 100 -12.25 0.73 -7.67
C ILE A 100 -12.28 -0.26 -8.85
N GLU A 101 -12.91 0.12 -9.96
CA GLU A 101 -13.01 -0.73 -11.16
C GLU A 101 -11.63 -1.11 -11.70
N ARG A 102 -10.73 -0.13 -11.86
CA ARG A 102 -9.36 -0.40 -12.33
C ARG A 102 -8.57 -1.32 -11.39
N SER A 103 -8.72 -1.13 -10.07
CA SER A 103 -8.02 -1.97 -9.10
C SER A 103 -8.55 -3.40 -9.12
N HIS A 104 -9.87 -3.55 -9.27
CA HIS A 104 -10.52 -4.85 -9.41
C HIS A 104 -10.00 -5.59 -10.66
N ASP A 105 -10.01 -4.94 -11.81
CA ASP A 105 -9.59 -5.56 -13.07
C ASP A 105 -8.11 -5.95 -13.04
N SER A 106 -7.24 -5.05 -12.56
CA SER A 106 -5.81 -5.32 -12.38
C SER A 106 -5.57 -6.49 -11.42
N THR A 107 -6.34 -6.59 -10.33
CA THR A 107 -6.21 -7.69 -9.37
C THR A 107 -6.66 -9.01 -9.98
N ARG A 108 -7.73 -9.01 -10.79
CA ARG A 108 -8.21 -10.21 -11.49
C ARG A 108 -7.19 -10.73 -12.50
N GLU A 109 -6.58 -9.84 -13.28
CA GLU A 109 -5.51 -10.20 -14.22
C GLU A 109 -4.31 -10.79 -13.48
N TRP A 110 -3.88 -10.14 -12.39
CA TRP A 110 -2.78 -10.64 -11.56
C TRP A 110 -3.08 -12.02 -10.96
N LEU A 111 -4.30 -12.26 -10.47
CA LEU A 111 -4.71 -13.57 -9.94
C LEU A 111 -4.66 -14.68 -11.00
N ALA A 112 -4.88 -14.34 -12.28
CA ALA A 112 -4.80 -15.27 -13.39
C ALA A 112 -3.37 -15.54 -13.88
N SER A 113 -2.40 -14.72 -13.46
CA SER A 113 -1.00 -14.81 -13.88
C SER A 113 -0.14 -15.72 -12.98
N SER A 114 1.01 -16.17 -13.49
CA SER A 114 2.01 -16.86 -12.67
C SER A 114 2.66 -15.87 -11.70
N ARG A 115 2.51 -16.13 -10.40
CA ARG A 115 2.95 -15.21 -9.34
C ARG A 115 4.37 -15.51 -8.89
N PRO A 116 5.25 -14.50 -8.77
CA PRO A 116 6.52 -14.67 -8.08
C PRO A 116 6.26 -14.88 -6.58
N THR A 117 6.96 -15.84 -5.97
CA THR A 117 6.89 -16.10 -4.52
C THR A 117 7.93 -15.31 -3.72
N VAL A 118 8.94 -14.75 -4.40
CA VAL A 118 10.03 -13.95 -3.81
C VAL A 118 10.32 -12.73 -4.70
N GLY A 119 10.97 -11.70 -4.14
CA GLY A 119 11.20 -10.44 -4.84
C GLY A 119 9.94 -9.57 -4.92
N GLN A 120 8.93 -9.85 -4.10
CA GLN A 120 7.64 -9.14 -4.16
C GLN A 120 7.74 -7.70 -3.64
N ALA A 121 8.82 -7.36 -2.94
CA ALA A 121 9.12 -5.99 -2.51
C ALA A 121 9.35 -5.04 -3.69
N ASP A 122 9.82 -5.55 -4.84
CA ASP A 122 10.06 -4.74 -6.05
C ASP A 122 8.76 -4.17 -6.62
N LEU A 123 7.61 -4.81 -6.35
CA LEU A 123 6.27 -4.31 -6.72
C LEU A 123 5.89 -3.02 -5.99
N LEU A 124 6.59 -2.70 -4.90
CA LEU A 124 6.36 -1.53 -4.06
C LEU A 124 7.42 -0.44 -4.27
N ALA A 125 8.37 -0.67 -5.18
CA ALA A 125 9.44 0.28 -5.44
C ALA A 125 8.89 1.61 -5.99
N PRO A 126 9.57 2.74 -5.70
CA PRO A 126 9.30 4.01 -6.34
C PRO A 126 9.41 3.90 -7.87
N HIS A 127 8.31 4.06 -8.59
CA HIS A 127 8.29 4.13 -10.05
C HIS A 127 8.21 5.60 -10.48
N ARG A 128 9.03 5.97 -11.48
CA ARG A 128 8.96 7.26 -12.17
C ARG A 128 8.41 7.03 -13.57
N HIS A 129 7.35 7.75 -13.92
CA HIS A 129 6.80 7.83 -15.27
C HIS A 129 7.25 9.12 -15.96
#